data_AF-A0A382FLH7-F1
#
_entry.id   AF-A0A382FLH7-F1
#
_cell.length_a   1.000
_cell.length_b   1.000
_cell.length_c   1.000
_cell.angle_alpha   90.00
_cell.angle_beta   90.00
_cell.angle_gamma   90.00
#
_symmetry.space_group_name_H-M   'P 1'
#
loop_
_entity.id
_entity.type
_entity.pdbx_description
1 polymer ?
#
loop_
_entity_poly.entity_id
_entity_poly.type
_entity_poly.pdbx_seq_one_letter_code
_entity_poly.pdbx_strand_id
1 'polypeptide(L)'
;MKAIHTLLFGLTTLVMVTLPMFAAIPKPTDAPKPLSPEESAKLVSLPKGFELELLAAEPLVRQPSGVCRDARGRLFVCELHGYNMEGQYDIEALNKTGKLDKVVRRIPAPPEAFRKAEEDQIGVVKLLRDTDGDGRMDKAEVWADDLPACLGIVPARDGVIVAAEPDIIFLADRDEDGHAEVREVLFTGFKV
;
A
#
# COMPACT_ATOMS: atom_id res chain seq x y z
N MET A 1 -23.49 -11.06 76.15
CA MET A 1 -22.38 -10.27 75.56
C MET A 1 -21.50 -11.16 74.69
N LYS A 2 -21.49 -10.91 73.39
CA LYS A 2 -20.43 -11.10 72.38
C LYS A 2 -21.04 -11.56 71.05
N ALA A 3 -21.13 -10.58 70.15
CA ALA A 3 -21.57 -10.71 68.77
C ALA A 3 -20.48 -11.38 67.92
N ILE A 4 -20.87 -12.29 67.04
CA ILE A 4 -20.00 -12.82 65.99
C ILE A 4 -20.37 -12.06 64.71
N HIS A 5 -19.47 -11.20 64.26
CA HIS A 5 -19.59 -10.42 63.03
C HIS A 5 -19.20 -11.28 61.83
N THR A 6 -20.11 -11.38 60.87
CA THR A 6 -19.87 -11.84 59.50
C THR A 6 -18.98 -10.83 58.78
N LEU A 7 -17.80 -11.24 58.31
CA LEU A 7 -16.92 -10.43 57.46
C LEU A 7 -17.04 -10.92 56.01
N LEU A 8 -17.78 -10.19 55.17
CA LEU A 8 -17.73 -10.33 53.72
C LEU A 8 -16.51 -9.56 53.20
N PHE A 9 -15.55 -10.26 52.60
CA PHE A 9 -14.48 -9.64 51.81
C PHE A 9 -15.06 -9.19 50.46
N GLY A 10 -15.28 -7.88 50.30
CA GLY A 10 -15.57 -7.28 49.00
C GLY A 10 -14.29 -7.15 48.18
N LEU A 11 -14.18 -7.93 47.10
CA LEU A 11 -13.11 -7.81 46.11
C LEU A 11 -13.52 -6.73 45.10
N THR A 12 -13.07 -5.50 45.30
CA THR A 12 -13.21 -4.42 44.31
C THR A 12 -12.13 -4.59 43.24
N THR A 13 -12.50 -5.19 42.11
CA THR A 13 -11.67 -5.25 40.91
C THR A 13 -11.60 -3.87 40.27
N LEU A 14 -10.43 -3.22 40.38
CA LEU A 14 -10.12 -1.99 39.65
C LEU A 14 -9.92 -2.34 38.16
N VAL A 15 -10.93 -2.08 37.33
CA VAL A 15 -10.80 -2.16 35.86
C VAL A 15 -10.00 -0.95 35.41
N MET A 16 -8.71 -1.14 35.18
CA MET A 16 -7.84 -0.13 34.56
C MET A 16 -8.19 -0.07 33.07
N VAL A 17 -9.02 0.90 32.69
CA VAL A 17 -9.29 1.20 31.28
C VAL A 17 -8.03 1.81 30.68
N THR A 18 -7.23 0.98 30.02
CA THR A 18 -6.14 1.45 29.16
C THR A 18 -6.77 2.08 27.92
N LEU A 19 -6.96 3.40 27.95
CA LEU A 19 -7.15 4.16 26.72
C LEU A 19 -5.91 3.94 25.84
N PRO A 20 -6.04 3.49 24.58
CA PRO A 20 -4.90 3.54 23.68
C PRO A 20 -4.57 5.02 23.49
N MET A 21 -3.46 5.48 24.04
CA MET A 21 -2.84 6.71 23.56
C MET A 21 -2.45 6.42 22.11
N PHE A 22 -3.32 6.78 21.18
CA PHE A 22 -2.92 6.96 19.79
C PHE A 22 -1.93 8.12 19.77
N ALA A 23 -0.64 7.80 19.88
CA ALA A 23 0.46 8.74 19.69
C ALA A 23 0.65 9.08 18.19
N ALA A 24 -0.43 9.09 17.41
CA ALA A 24 -0.39 9.51 16.02
C ALA A 24 -0.41 11.05 15.99
N ILE A 25 0.59 11.64 15.33
CA ILE A 25 0.62 13.08 15.08
C ILE A 25 -0.66 13.45 14.29
N PRO A 26 -1.48 14.39 14.78
CA PRO A 26 -2.68 14.79 14.06
C PRO A 26 -2.28 15.40 12.71
N LYS A 27 -2.84 14.85 11.61
CA LYS A 27 -2.61 15.37 10.27
C LYS A 27 -3.20 16.78 10.14
N PRO A 28 -2.53 17.72 9.44
CA PRO A 28 -3.10 19.03 9.14
C PRO A 28 -4.49 18.91 8.51
N THR A 29 -5.45 19.69 9.00
CA THR A 29 -6.84 19.69 8.50
C THR A 29 -7.09 20.74 7.42
N ASP A 30 -6.12 21.62 7.18
CA ASP A 30 -6.16 22.71 6.21
C ASP A 30 -5.53 22.34 4.85
N ALA A 31 -5.04 21.11 4.70
CA ALA A 31 -4.56 20.59 3.42
C ALA A 31 -5.71 20.42 2.41
N PRO A 32 -5.49 20.75 1.12
CA PRO A 32 -6.46 20.43 0.07
C PRO A 32 -6.76 18.93 0.05
N LYS A 33 -8.04 18.59 -0.11
CA LYS A 33 -8.43 17.18 -0.24
C LYS A 33 -8.03 16.65 -1.63
N PRO A 34 -7.63 15.38 -1.73
CA PRO A 34 -7.50 14.72 -3.02
C PRO A 34 -8.82 14.81 -3.79
N LEU A 35 -8.73 14.99 -5.11
CA LEU A 35 -9.87 14.97 -6.02
C LEU A 35 -10.33 13.53 -6.26
N SER A 36 -11.57 13.34 -6.67
CA SER A 36 -12.00 12.03 -7.20
C SER A 36 -11.25 11.69 -8.49
N PRO A 37 -11.20 10.41 -8.92
CA PRO A 37 -10.65 10.04 -10.23
C PRO A 37 -11.31 10.82 -11.39
N GLU A 38 -12.63 10.97 -11.37
CA GLU A 38 -13.41 11.68 -12.39
C GLU A 38 -13.14 13.20 -12.38
N GLU A 39 -12.92 13.79 -11.21
CA GLU A 39 -12.54 15.20 -11.09
C GLU A 39 -11.10 15.42 -11.55
N SER A 40 -10.19 14.51 -11.22
CA SER A 40 -8.78 14.56 -11.63
C SER A 40 -8.64 14.44 -13.15
N ALA A 41 -9.41 13.56 -13.78
CA ALA A 41 -9.41 13.37 -15.23
C ALA A 41 -9.73 14.66 -16.01
N LYS A 42 -10.59 15.54 -15.46
CA LYS A 42 -10.95 16.83 -16.07
C LYS A 42 -9.79 17.83 -16.10
N LEU A 43 -8.74 17.59 -15.32
CA LEU A 43 -7.55 18.44 -15.27
C LEU A 43 -6.47 18.01 -16.28
N VAL A 44 -6.61 16.84 -16.90
CA VAL A 44 -5.65 16.34 -17.90
C VAL A 44 -5.95 16.99 -19.25
N SER A 45 -4.91 17.57 -19.86
CA SER A 45 -4.97 18.07 -21.24
C SER A 45 -4.29 17.08 -22.18
N LEU A 46 -5.01 16.63 -23.20
CA LEU A 46 -4.50 15.68 -24.18
C LEU A 46 -4.26 16.34 -25.54
N PRO A 47 -3.29 15.86 -26.33
CA PRO A 47 -3.16 16.25 -27.73
C PRO A 47 -4.42 15.87 -28.53
N LYS A 48 -4.66 16.59 -29.64
CA LYS A 48 -5.80 16.30 -30.52
C LYS A 48 -5.77 14.85 -31.01
N GLY A 49 -6.90 14.15 -30.88
CA GLY A 49 -7.07 12.75 -31.32
C GLY A 49 -6.74 11.70 -30.26
N PHE A 50 -6.43 12.11 -29.03
CA PHE A 50 -6.24 11.21 -27.89
C PHE A 50 -7.42 11.33 -26.92
N GLU A 51 -7.75 10.20 -26.28
CA GLU A 51 -8.79 10.08 -25.26
C GLU A 51 -8.19 9.46 -24.00
N LEU A 52 -8.79 9.75 -22.85
CA LEU A 52 -8.40 9.22 -21.55
C LEU A 52 -9.62 8.57 -20.91
N GLU A 53 -9.45 7.31 -20.50
CA GLU A 53 -10.48 6.55 -19.80
C GLU A 53 -9.94 6.06 -18.46
N LEU A 54 -10.80 6.08 -17.44
CA LEU A 54 -10.48 5.54 -16.14
C LEU A 54 -10.61 4.02 -16.17
N LEU A 55 -9.48 3.31 -16.04
CA LEU A 55 -9.44 1.85 -16.04
C LEU A 55 -9.62 1.24 -14.63
N ALA A 56 -8.97 1.82 -13.62
CA ALA A 56 -9.02 1.39 -12.22
C ALA A 56 -8.60 2.55 -11.31
N ALA A 57 -9.09 2.56 -10.07
CA ALA A 57 -8.73 3.54 -9.04
C ALA A 57 -8.75 2.90 -7.64
N GLU A 58 -8.41 3.66 -6.60
CA GLU A 58 -8.68 3.24 -5.23
C GLU A 58 -10.18 2.91 -5.05
N PRO A 59 -10.53 1.82 -4.31
CA PRO A 59 -9.64 0.99 -3.49
C PRO A 59 -9.03 -0.22 -4.22
N LEU A 60 -9.34 -0.47 -5.49
CA LEU A 60 -8.85 -1.63 -6.24
C LEU A 60 -7.32 -1.65 -6.34
N VAL A 61 -6.75 -0.49 -6.65
CA VAL A 61 -5.32 -0.26 -6.77
C VAL A 61 -4.84 0.72 -5.71
N ARG A 62 -3.68 0.46 -5.11
CA ARG A 62 -3.04 1.32 -4.12
C ARG A 62 -1.53 1.33 -4.33
N GLN A 63 -0.93 2.52 -4.44
CA GLN A 63 0.51 2.70 -4.66
C GLN A 63 1.06 1.84 -5.84
N PRO A 64 0.46 1.94 -7.04
CA PRO A 64 0.94 1.20 -8.20
C PRO A 64 2.33 1.68 -8.62
N SER A 65 3.24 0.75 -8.83
CA SER A 65 4.60 1.00 -9.36
C SER A 65 4.75 0.52 -10.80
N GLY A 66 3.96 -0.47 -11.23
CA GLY A 66 3.97 -0.98 -12.60
C GLY A 66 2.66 -1.65 -13.00
N VAL A 67 2.41 -1.73 -14.31
CA VAL A 67 1.22 -2.37 -14.87
C VAL A 67 1.58 -3.10 -16.15
N CYS A 68 1.00 -4.27 -16.39
CA CYS A 68 1.10 -4.94 -17.68
C CYS A 68 -0.14 -5.75 -18.02
N ARG A 69 -0.32 -6.01 -19.32
CA ARG A 69 -1.27 -7.01 -19.82
C ARG A 69 -0.53 -8.19 -20.40
N ASP A 70 -0.98 -9.40 -20.08
CA ASP A 70 -0.44 -10.60 -20.72
C ASP A 70 -1.11 -10.89 -22.07
N ALA A 71 -0.66 -11.96 -22.74
CA ALA A 71 -1.21 -12.39 -24.02
C ALA A 71 -2.68 -12.87 -23.94
N ARG A 72 -3.19 -13.14 -22.74
CA ARG A 72 -4.60 -13.48 -22.47
C ARG A 72 -5.44 -12.22 -22.16
N GLY A 73 -4.84 -11.04 -22.19
CA GLY A 73 -5.49 -9.77 -21.89
C GLY A 73 -5.70 -9.50 -20.39
N ARG A 74 -5.21 -10.38 -19.51
CA ARG A 74 -5.29 -10.20 -18.05
C ARG A 74 -4.48 -8.98 -17.63
N LEU A 75 -5.04 -8.14 -16.75
CA LEU A 75 -4.38 -6.92 -16.28
C LEU A 75 -3.73 -7.16 -14.92
N PHE A 76 -2.41 -7.03 -14.87
CA PHE A 76 -1.62 -7.13 -13.65
C PHE A 76 -1.14 -5.76 -13.19
N VAL A 77 -1.21 -5.51 -11.89
CA VAL A 77 -0.70 -4.30 -11.25
C VAL A 77 0.28 -4.68 -10.17
N CYS A 78 1.51 -4.20 -10.27
CA CYS A 78 2.53 -4.27 -9.24
C CYS A 78 2.34 -3.07 -8.31
N GLU A 79 2.20 -3.34 -7.01
CA GLU A 79 2.05 -2.33 -5.96
C GLU A 79 3.27 -2.34 -5.05
N LEU A 80 3.74 -1.15 -4.68
CA LEU A 80 4.85 -0.94 -3.76
C LEU A 80 4.35 -0.21 -2.51
N HIS A 81 4.01 -0.99 -1.50
CA HIS A 81 3.60 -0.44 -0.22
C HIS A 81 4.81 -0.02 0.60
N GLY A 82 4.66 1.01 1.44
CA GLY A 82 5.77 1.51 2.25
C GLY A 82 6.84 2.27 1.47
N TYR A 83 6.60 2.66 0.21
CA TYR A 83 7.57 3.46 -0.54
C TYR A 83 7.83 4.83 0.12
N ASN A 84 9.12 5.15 0.32
CA ASN A 84 9.61 6.45 0.77
C ASN A 84 8.97 6.93 2.10
N MET A 85 8.76 6.01 3.04
CA MET A 85 8.18 6.31 4.35
C MET A 85 9.14 7.12 5.23
N GLU A 86 10.44 6.92 5.09
CA GLU A 86 11.47 7.73 5.74
C GLU A 86 11.43 9.20 5.28
N GLY A 87 11.08 9.43 4.00
CA GLY A 87 10.88 10.76 3.45
C GLY A 87 9.63 11.47 3.98
N GLN A 88 8.72 10.75 4.65
CA GLN A 88 7.56 11.37 5.31
C GLN A 88 7.91 11.94 6.68
N TYR A 89 9.08 11.61 7.23
CA TYR A 89 9.49 12.02 8.57
C TYR A 89 9.50 13.55 8.73
N ASP A 90 10.02 14.29 7.75
CA ASP A 90 10.10 15.74 7.82
C ASP A 90 8.71 16.40 7.77
N ILE A 91 7.82 15.89 6.91
CA ILE A 91 6.42 16.30 6.83
C ILE A 91 5.77 16.10 8.20
N GLU A 92 5.86 14.92 8.79
CA GLU A 92 5.24 14.64 10.08
C GLU A 92 5.83 15.51 11.18
N ALA A 93 7.15 15.65 11.23
CA ALA A 93 7.85 16.44 12.24
C ALA A 93 7.51 17.94 12.16
N LEU A 94 7.47 18.52 10.97
CA LEU A 94 7.14 19.93 10.74
C LEU A 94 5.66 20.23 11.03
N ASN A 95 4.79 19.24 10.79
CA ASN A 95 3.34 19.38 10.97
C ASN A 95 2.82 18.93 12.35
N LYS A 96 3.71 18.65 13.33
CA LYS A 96 3.35 18.19 14.69
C LYS A 96 2.31 19.04 15.41
N THR A 97 2.22 20.32 15.05
CA THR A 97 1.27 21.27 15.65
C THR A 97 -0.15 21.16 15.08
N GLY A 98 -0.37 20.31 14.07
CA GLY A 98 -1.65 20.16 13.36
C GLY A 98 -1.95 21.28 12.36
N LYS A 99 -0.99 22.17 12.09
CA LYS A 99 -1.06 23.20 11.03
C LYS A 99 -0.09 22.86 9.92
N LEU A 100 -0.54 22.99 8.67
CA LEU A 100 0.31 22.73 7.51
C LEU A 100 1.48 23.71 7.46
N ASP A 101 2.69 23.18 7.54
CA ASP A 101 3.91 23.93 7.28
C ASP A 101 4.05 24.16 5.77
N LYS A 102 4.19 25.43 5.38
CA LYS A 102 4.26 25.86 3.97
C LYS A 102 5.67 26.22 3.53
N VAL A 103 6.67 26.00 4.40
CA VAL A 103 8.07 26.36 4.16
C VAL A 103 8.87 25.12 3.82
N VAL A 104 9.55 25.13 2.68
CA VAL A 104 10.40 24.01 2.26
C VAL A 104 11.62 23.92 3.18
N ARG A 105 11.63 22.93 4.07
CA ARG A 105 12.73 22.62 5.00
C ARG A 105 12.87 21.11 5.11
N ARG A 106 14.09 20.62 5.19
CA ARG A 106 14.38 19.18 5.29
C ARG A 106 14.82 18.83 6.69
N ILE A 107 14.15 17.87 7.31
CA ILE A 107 14.58 17.25 8.57
C ILE A 107 15.10 15.86 8.22
N PRO A 108 16.39 15.55 8.45
CA PRO A 108 16.91 14.22 8.20
C PRO A 108 16.16 13.19 9.05
N ALA A 109 15.72 12.10 8.41
CA ALA A 109 15.12 10.99 9.13
C ALA A 109 16.18 10.32 10.04
N PRO A 110 15.82 9.92 11.27
CA PRO A 110 16.73 9.16 12.12
C PRO A 110 16.95 7.74 11.56
N PRO A 111 18.06 7.05 11.89
CA PRO A 111 18.32 5.68 11.43
C PRO A 111 17.21 4.67 11.76
N GLU A 112 16.42 4.91 12.81
CA GLU A 112 15.26 4.09 13.16
C GLU A 112 14.12 4.21 12.16
N ALA A 113 13.88 5.40 11.59
CA ALA A 113 12.87 5.60 10.56
C ALA A 113 13.23 4.89 9.25
N PHE A 114 14.52 4.83 8.89
CA PHE A 114 14.99 4.06 7.73
C PHE A 114 14.75 2.56 7.89
N ARG A 115 15.14 1.98 9.03
CA ARG A 115 14.92 0.54 9.30
C ARG A 115 13.44 0.19 9.26
N LYS A 116 12.60 1.03 9.86
CA LYS A 116 11.16 0.83 9.84
C LYS A 116 10.58 0.93 8.43
N ALA A 117 11.02 1.91 7.64
CA ALA A 117 10.59 2.05 6.25
C ALA A 117 10.95 0.81 5.42
N GLU A 118 12.14 0.24 5.64
CA GLU A 118 12.59 -1.00 5.01
C GLU A 118 11.76 -2.22 5.45
N GLU A 119 11.46 -2.35 6.74
CA GLU A 119 10.63 -3.43 7.31
C GLU A 119 9.17 -3.38 6.83
N ASP A 120 8.60 -2.18 6.67
CA ASP A 120 7.21 -1.97 6.26
C ASP A 120 7.03 -1.97 4.73
N GLN A 121 8.12 -2.06 3.96
CA GLN A 121 8.08 -2.06 2.50
C GLN A 121 7.78 -3.45 1.95
N ILE A 122 6.59 -3.60 1.35
CA ILE A 122 6.14 -4.87 0.77
C ILE A 122 5.68 -4.67 -0.67
N GLY A 123 5.99 -5.65 -1.51
CA GLY A 123 5.48 -5.75 -2.87
C GLY A 123 4.31 -6.71 -2.95
N VAL A 124 3.35 -6.39 -3.81
CA VAL A 124 2.31 -7.33 -4.24
C VAL A 124 2.05 -7.16 -5.73
N VAL A 125 1.63 -8.24 -6.39
CA VAL A 125 1.05 -8.21 -7.73
C VAL A 125 -0.43 -8.53 -7.61
N LYS A 126 -1.28 -7.64 -8.09
CA LYS A 126 -2.72 -7.85 -8.21
C LYS A 126 -3.11 -8.23 -9.62
N LEU A 127 -4.11 -9.09 -9.73
CA LEU A 127 -4.84 -9.36 -10.96
C LEU A 127 -6.17 -8.60 -10.91
N LEU A 128 -6.39 -7.72 -11.88
CA LEU A 128 -7.61 -6.96 -12.03
C LEU A 128 -8.54 -7.62 -13.05
N ARG A 129 -9.84 -7.58 -12.74
CA ARG A 129 -10.91 -8.12 -13.58
C ARG A 129 -12.00 -7.07 -13.78
N ASP A 130 -12.52 -7.07 -14.99
CA ASP A 130 -13.76 -6.44 -15.40
C ASP A 130 -14.78 -7.58 -15.49
N THR A 131 -15.77 -7.58 -14.60
CA THR A 131 -16.76 -8.67 -14.47
C THR A 131 -18.09 -8.36 -15.14
N ASP A 132 -18.34 -7.10 -15.49
CA ASP A 132 -19.56 -6.67 -16.19
C ASP A 132 -19.34 -6.30 -17.67
N GLY A 133 -18.08 -6.24 -18.11
CA GLY A 133 -17.68 -6.01 -19.50
C GLY A 133 -17.75 -4.55 -19.93
N ASP A 134 -17.79 -3.60 -19.00
CA ASP A 134 -17.88 -2.17 -19.30
C ASP A 134 -16.53 -1.51 -19.63
N GLY A 135 -15.43 -2.28 -19.55
CA GLY A 135 -14.07 -1.83 -19.80
C GLY A 135 -13.38 -1.23 -18.58
N ARG A 136 -14.07 -1.09 -17.44
CA ARG A 136 -13.53 -0.67 -16.15
C ARG A 136 -13.34 -1.88 -15.26
N MET A 137 -12.22 -1.91 -14.55
CA MET A 137 -11.96 -2.99 -13.61
C MET A 137 -12.81 -2.77 -12.36
N ASP A 138 -13.48 -3.83 -11.91
CA ASP A 138 -14.39 -3.81 -10.75
C ASP A 138 -13.95 -4.76 -9.63
N LYS A 139 -13.02 -5.67 -9.92
CA LYS A 139 -12.49 -6.65 -8.98
C LYS A 139 -10.97 -6.68 -9.06
N ALA A 140 -10.33 -6.77 -7.89
CA ALA A 140 -8.89 -6.93 -7.76
C ALA A 140 -8.60 -8.05 -6.77
N GLU A 141 -7.72 -8.96 -7.16
CA GLU A 141 -7.28 -10.11 -6.36
C GLU A 141 -5.77 -10.01 -6.16
N VAL A 142 -5.28 -10.32 -4.95
CA VAL A 142 -3.84 -10.46 -4.72
C VAL A 142 -3.40 -11.75 -5.40
N TRP A 143 -2.74 -11.60 -6.55
CA TRP A 143 -2.30 -12.71 -7.39
C TRP A 143 -0.94 -13.24 -6.95
N ALA A 144 -0.04 -12.35 -6.49
CA ALA A 144 1.19 -12.74 -5.80
C ALA A 144 1.49 -11.77 -4.66
N ASP A 145 1.92 -12.31 -3.54
CA ASP A 145 2.34 -11.63 -2.32
C ASP A 145 3.69 -12.16 -1.83
N ASP A 146 4.11 -11.72 -0.65
CA ASP A 146 5.43 -12.02 -0.06
C ASP A 146 6.58 -11.66 -1.01
N LEU A 147 6.39 -10.55 -1.74
CA LEU A 147 7.42 -9.97 -2.58
C LEU A 147 8.13 -8.86 -1.79
N PRO A 148 9.45 -8.74 -1.96
CA PRO A 148 10.13 -7.49 -1.64
C PRO A 148 9.57 -6.31 -2.45
N ALA A 149 10.21 -5.14 -2.35
CA ALA A 149 9.83 -3.95 -3.09
C ALA A 149 9.55 -4.21 -4.58
N CYS A 150 8.27 -4.28 -4.96
CA CYS A 150 7.84 -4.52 -6.34
C CYS A 150 8.01 -3.23 -7.15
N LEU A 151 9.09 -3.12 -7.91
CA LEU A 151 9.50 -1.89 -8.62
C LEU A 151 8.97 -1.83 -10.06
N GLY A 152 8.65 -2.97 -10.66
CA GLY A 152 8.15 -3.03 -12.03
C GLY A 152 7.73 -4.44 -12.43
N ILE A 153 6.96 -4.51 -13.52
CA ILE A 153 6.37 -5.76 -14.01
C ILE A 153 6.28 -5.76 -15.53
N VAL A 154 6.55 -6.90 -16.15
CA VAL A 154 6.38 -7.13 -17.60
C VAL A 154 5.77 -8.50 -17.86
N PRO A 155 4.98 -8.68 -18.93
CA PRO A 155 4.44 -9.99 -19.28
C PRO A 155 5.57 -10.86 -19.85
N ALA A 156 5.60 -12.14 -19.48
CA ALA A 156 6.60 -13.07 -19.97
C ALA A 156 6.04 -14.49 -20.01
N ARG A 157 6.24 -15.19 -21.14
CA ARG A 157 5.73 -16.56 -21.33
C ARG A 157 4.22 -16.59 -21.04
N ASP A 158 3.80 -17.36 -20.05
CA ASP A 158 2.44 -17.53 -19.56
C ASP A 158 2.18 -16.82 -18.21
N GLY A 159 3.16 -16.07 -17.71
CA GLY A 159 3.12 -15.33 -16.46
C GLY A 159 3.70 -13.92 -16.60
N VAL A 160 4.41 -13.47 -15.58
CA VAL A 160 5.01 -12.14 -15.50
C VAL A 160 6.42 -12.22 -14.94
N ILE A 161 7.27 -11.26 -15.31
CA ILE A 161 8.53 -10.99 -14.62
C ILE A 161 8.33 -9.75 -13.77
N VAL A 162 8.73 -9.84 -12.51
CA VAL A 162 8.69 -8.76 -11.52
C VAL A 162 10.11 -8.38 -11.14
N ALA A 163 10.43 -7.09 -11.17
CA ALA A 163 11.63 -6.56 -10.53
C ALA A 163 11.30 -6.31 -9.06
N ALA A 164 11.76 -7.19 -8.17
CA ALA A 164 11.48 -7.15 -6.74
C ALA A 164 12.80 -7.24 -5.95
N GLU A 165 13.33 -6.11 -5.49
CA GLU A 165 14.68 -6.02 -4.90
C GLU A 165 14.92 -7.07 -3.80
N PRO A 166 15.98 -7.91 -3.86
CA PRO A 166 17.16 -7.82 -4.72
C PRO A 166 17.10 -8.64 -6.02
N ASP A 167 15.93 -9.18 -6.34
CA ASP A 167 15.72 -10.22 -7.32
C ASP A 167 14.91 -9.73 -8.54
N ILE A 168 15.09 -10.44 -9.65
CA ILE A 168 14.18 -10.41 -10.79
C ILE A 168 13.51 -11.79 -10.82
N ILE A 169 12.21 -11.81 -10.58
CA ILE A 169 11.45 -13.04 -10.30
C ILE A 169 10.46 -13.27 -11.44
N PHE A 170 10.45 -14.47 -11.99
CA PHE A 170 9.36 -14.96 -12.84
C PHE A 170 8.26 -15.56 -11.96
N LEU A 171 7.04 -15.11 -12.17
CA LEU A 171 5.83 -15.58 -11.50
C LEU A 171 4.86 -16.13 -12.53
N ALA A 172 4.25 -17.27 -12.25
CA ALA A 172 3.18 -17.82 -13.08
C ALA A 172 2.13 -18.54 -12.22
N ASP A 173 0.96 -18.69 -12.82
CA ASP A 173 -0.24 -19.36 -12.31
C ASP A 173 -0.56 -20.46 -13.33
N ARG A 174 -0.18 -21.71 -13.02
CA ARG A 174 -0.28 -22.85 -13.96
C ARG A 174 -1.57 -23.63 -13.78
N ASP A 175 -2.11 -23.66 -12.57
CA ASP A 175 -3.38 -24.32 -12.28
C ASP A 175 -4.61 -23.42 -12.52
N GLU A 176 -4.38 -22.15 -12.87
CA GLU A 176 -5.38 -21.14 -13.21
C GLU A 176 -6.35 -20.82 -12.06
N ASP A 177 -5.89 -20.96 -10.82
CA ASP A 177 -6.69 -20.68 -9.62
C ASP A 177 -6.75 -19.18 -9.26
N GLY A 178 -5.96 -18.35 -9.95
CA GLY A 178 -5.87 -16.91 -9.69
C GLY A 178 -4.82 -16.52 -8.65
N HIS A 179 -3.91 -17.42 -8.32
CA HIS A 179 -2.72 -17.17 -7.51
C HIS A 179 -1.47 -17.69 -8.23
N ALA A 180 -0.36 -16.96 -8.12
CA ALA A 180 0.90 -17.45 -8.65
C ALA A 180 1.52 -18.46 -7.69
N GLU A 181 1.59 -19.72 -8.09
CA GLU A 181 2.28 -20.79 -7.35
C GLU A 181 3.73 -20.95 -7.83
N VAL A 182 4.01 -20.64 -9.10
CA VAL A 182 5.37 -20.67 -9.64
C VAL A 182 6.12 -19.39 -9.27
N ARG A 183 7.26 -19.55 -8.59
CA ARG A 183 8.20 -18.47 -8.27
C ARG A 183 9.63 -18.90 -8.64
N GLU A 184 10.21 -18.26 -9.65
CA GLU A 184 11.58 -18.55 -10.12
C GLU A 184 12.42 -17.28 -10.08
N VAL A 185 13.47 -17.25 -9.26
CA VAL A 185 14.46 -16.16 -9.27
C VAL A 185 15.31 -16.30 -10.53
N LEU A 186 15.12 -15.39 -11.49
CA LEU A 186 15.88 -15.35 -12.74
C LEU A 186 17.26 -14.74 -12.55
N PHE A 187 17.33 -13.66 -11.76
CA PHE A 187 18.55 -12.94 -11.43
C PHE A 187 18.47 -12.40 -10.01
N THR A 188 19.63 -12.23 -9.36
CA THR A 188 19.75 -11.70 -8.00
C THR A 188 20.95 -10.76 -7.91
N GLY A 189 20.99 -9.92 -6.87
CA GLY A 189 22.11 -9.03 -6.55
C GLY A 189 21.93 -7.58 -6.97
N PHE A 190 20.70 -7.18 -7.32
CA PHE A 190 20.37 -5.77 -7.57
C PHE A 190 19.99 -5.11 -6.26
N LYS A 191 20.81 -4.20 -5.73
CA LYS A 191 20.47 -3.41 -4.55
C LYS A 191 20.33 -1.95 -4.93
N VAL A 192 19.31 -1.28 -4.41
CA VAL A 192 19.04 0.15 -4.67
C VAL A 192 19.65 1.02 -3.58
#